data_AF-A0A8J7EQT7-F1
#
_entry.id   AF-A0A8J7EQT7-F1
#
_cell.length_a   1.000
_cell.length_b   1.000
_cell.length_c   1.000
_cell.angle_alpha   90.00
_cell.angle_beta   90.00
_cell.angle_gamma   90.00
#
_symmetry.space_group_name_H-M   'P 1'
#
loop_
_entity.id
_entity.type
_entity.pdbx_description
1 polymer ?
#
loop_
_entity_poly.entity_id
_entity_poly.type
_entity_poly.pdbx_seq_one_letter_code
_entity_poly.pdbx_strand_id
1 'polypeptide(L)'
;MGRTLLNWSLSLLLLLSSWGVSSSAIAAEALGDRMDNSPPAITGPAAESALDLFRDAYEHRYTWNIDFPGYQAEVSVRYEGQLYHGLVHVKPDLTTDVINIENRDVAQLVDSQLQMSITHLKRVPFAERHQQHQFERVGEDETGATEIQQLGDDSDSHYKVKDQEIKQVNRVLGDVAVKVDTLGSIRTPEGYLPTRFQVTFKDVQTGEVLEQDDVRDFYEKIGSYYLLTNREIRFGLEEGPRLKPLPDVTVRFDSVQPLPII
;
A
#
# COMPACT_ATOMS: atom_id res chain seq x y z
N MET A 1 -2.10 32.18 -13.94
CA MET A 1 -3.11 31.10 -13.92
C MET A 1 -2.72 30.17 -12.79
N GLY A 2 -3.51 30.17 -11.71
CA GLY A 2 -3.22 29.43 -10.50
C GLY A 2 -3.29 27.93 -10.76
N ARG A 3 -2.16 27.26 -10.56
CA ARG A 3 -2.08 25.80 -10.53
C ARG A 3 -2.71 25.36 -9.20
N THR A 4 -3.99 25.02 -9.19
CA THR A 4 -4.55 24.13 -8.18
C THR A 4 -3.94 22.75 -8.42
N LEU A 5 -2.68 22.58 -7.99
CA LEU A 5 -2.03 21.28 -7.93
C LEU A 5 -2.55 20.59 -6.68
N LEU A 6 -3.75 20.01 -6.78
CA LEU A 6 -3.98 18.79 -6.02
C LEU A 6 -3.01 17.77 -6.65
N ASN A 7 -1.83 17.59 -6.07
CA ASN A 7 -0.89 16.56 -6.52
C ASN A 7 -1.62 15.23 -6.57
N TRP A 8 -1.38 14.42 -7.60
CA TRP A 8 -2.08 13.14 -7.79
C TRP A 8 -1.82 12.19 -6.59
N SER A 9 -0.67 12.36 -5.94
CA SER A 9 -0.26 11.70 -4.70
C SER A 9 -1.21 11.88 -3.50
N LEU A 10 -2.01 12.96 -3.45
CA LEU A 10 -2.96 13.21 -2.35
C LEU A 10 -4.30 12.48 -2.50
N SER A 11 -4.66 12.07 -3.73
CA SER A 11 -5.99 11.55 -4.05
C SER A 11 -5.99 10.12 -4.60
N LEU A 12 -4.92 9.68 -5.27
CA LEU A 12 -4.95 8.41 -6.03
C LEU A 12 -4.45 7.19 -5.25
N LEU A 13 -3.62 7.37 -4.21
CA LEU A 13 -3.06 6.24 -3.48
C LEU A 13 -4.11 5.45 -2.66
N LEU A 14 -5.26 6.06 -2.36
CA LEU A 14 -6.45 5.40 -1.79
C LEU A 14 -7.04 4.33 -2.74
N LEU A 15 -6.92 4.53 -4.06
CA LEU A 15 -7.51 3.65 -5.08
C LEU A 15 -6.75 2.32 -5.26
N LEU A 16 -5.53 2.20 -4.72
CA LEU A 16 -4.81 0.92 -4.68
C LEU A 16 -5.42 -0.07 -3.67
N SER A 17 -6.42 0.36 -2.88
CA SER A 17 -7.05 -0.46 -1.84
C SER A 17 -8.54 -0.71 -2.02
N SER A 18 -9.17 -0.05 -3.00
CA SER A 18 -10.62 0.09 -3.10
C SER A 18 -11.23 -0.80 -4.17
N TRP A 19 -11.26 -2.12 -3.96
CA TRP A 19 -12.38 -2.96 -4.38
C TRP A 19 -12.73 -3.85 -3.18
N GLY A 20 -13.64 -3.32 -2.36
CA GLY A 20 -14.13 -3.93 -1.14
C GLY A 20 -15.57 -3.52 -0.92
N VAL A 21 -16.46 -3.86 -1.87
CA VAL A 21 -17.91 -3.96 -1.66
C VAL A 21 -18.42 -5.11 -2.54
N SER A 22 -18.60 -6.30 -1.96
CA SER A 22 -19.26 -7.43 -2.61
C SER A 22 -20.78 -7.27 -2.49
N SER A 23 -21.51 -7.23 -3.60
CA SER A 23 -22.93 -7.59 -3.62
C SER A 23 -23.07 -9.02 -4.12
N SER A 24 -23.50 -9.91 -3.23
CA SER A 24 -23.72 -11.34 -3.46
C SER A 24 -24.84 -11.65 -4.46
N ALA A 25 -24.61 -12.63 -5.35
CA ALA A 25 -25.65 -13.53 -5.84
C ALA A 25 -25.03 -14.90 -6.17
N ILE A 26 -25.66 -15.96 -5.66
CA ILE A 26 -25.30 -17.38 -5.77
C ILE A 26 -25.70 -17.93 -7.14
N ALA A 27 -24.87 -18.79 -7.73
CA ALA A 27 -25.34 -19.99 -8.44
C ALA A 27 -24.23 -21.05 -8.42
N ALA A 28 -24.50 -22.16 -7.73
CA ALA A 28 -23.73 -23.39 -7.83
C ALA A 28 -24.28 -24.21 -9.00
N GLU A 29 -23.39 -24.82 -9.79
CA GLU A 29 -23.72 -26.03 -10.55
C GLU A 29 -22.45 -26.86 -10.76
N ALA A 30 -22.56 -28.14 -10.40
CA ALA A 30 -21.55 -29.17 -10.54
C ALA A 30 -21.69 -29.90 -11.88
N LEU A 31 -20.59 -30.48 -12.38
CA LEU A 31 -20.45 -31.70 -13.24
C LEU A 31 -19.11 -31.56 -14.01
N GLY A 32 -18.27 -32.56 -14.19
CA GLY A 32 -18.35 -33.98 -13.89
C GLY A 32 -16.98 -34.63 -14.06
N ASP A 33 -16.90 -35.82 -13.49
CA ASP A 33 -15.74 -36.67 -13.29
C ASP A 33 -15.10 -37.16 -14.62
N ARG A 34 -13.77 -37.08 -14.71
CA ARG A 34 -12.97 -37.80 -15.71
C ARG A 34 -11.65 -38.21 -15.06
N MET A 35 -11.61 -39.42 -14.54
CA MET A 35 -10.41 -40.08 -14.04
C MET A 35 -9.44 -40.36 -15.20
N ASP A 36 -8.29 -39.69 -15.20
CA ASP A 36 -7.12 -40.07 -15.99
C ASP A 36 -6.21 -40.95 -15.10
N ASN A 37 -6.07 -42.21 -15.49
CA ASN A 37 -5.15 -43.18 -14.90
C ASN A 37 -3.77 -43.07 -15.57
N SER A 38 -3.04 -42.02 -15.24
CA SER A 38 -1.61 -41.91 -15.54
C SER A 38 -0.78 -42.11 -14.26
N PRO A 39 0.26 -42.97 -14.26
CA PRO A 39 1.07 -43.23 -13.07
C PRO A 39 1.78 -41.95 -12.61
N PRO A 40 1.92 -41.73 -11.29
CA PRO A 40 2.48 -40.49 -10.76
C PRO A 40 3.95 -40.37 -11.19
N ALA A 41 4.25 -39.34 -11.96
CA ALA A 41 5.62 -38.88 -12.11
C ALA A 41 6.12 -38.49 -10.72
N ILE A 42 7.27 -39.03 -10.32
CA ILE A 42 7.97 -38.59 -9.11
C ILE A 42 8.41 -37.15 -9.35
N THR A 43 7.60 -36.21 -8.88
CA THR A 43 7.96 -34.79 -8.85
C THR A 43 8.88 -34.58 -7.64
N GLY A 44 9.98 -33.86 -7.85
CA GLY A 44 10.64 -33.15 -6.76
C GLY A 44 9.64 -32.19 -6.07
N PRO A 45 10.03 -31.43 -5.03
CA PRO A 45 9.12 -30.47 -4.42
C PRO A 45 8.49 -29.62 -5.53
N ALA A 46 7.15 -29.64 -5.62
CA ALA A 46 6.44 -28.86 -6.63
C ALA A 46 6.88 -27.41 -6.48
N ALA A 47 7.30 -26.78 -7.58
CA ALA A 47 7.61 -25.36 -7.57
C ALA A 47 6.40 -24.61 -7.01
N GLU A 48 6.64 -23.74 -6.04
CA GLU A 48 5.59 -22.96 -5.39
C GLU A 48 4.81 -22.14 -6.44
N SER A 49 3.48 -22.20 -6.38
CA SER A 49 2.63 -21.54 -7.37
C SER A 49 2.69 -20.02 -7.24
N ALA A 50 2.32 -19.28 -8.29
CA ALA A 50 2.27 -17.81 -8.23
C ALA A 50 1.26 -17.32 -7.17
N LEU A 51 0.15 -18.04 -7.02
CA LEU A 51 -0.83 -17.79 -5.96
C LEU A 51 -0.19 -17.95 -4.57
N ASP A 52 0.55 -19.05 -4.35
CA ASP A 52 1.20 -19.32 -3.07
C ASP A 52 2.24 -18.26 -2.74
N LEU A 53 3.13 -17.93 -3.69
CA LEU A 53 4.14 -16.88 -3.52
C LEU A 53 3.54 -15.52 -3.21
N PHE A 54 2.50 -15.12 -3.95
CA PHE A 54 1.85 -13.83 -3.74
C PHE A 54 1.10 -13.81 -2.41
N ARG A 55 0.38 -14.88 -2.06
CA ARG A 55 -0.31 -15.01 -0.76
C ARG A 55 0.68 -14.96 0.39
N ASP A 56 1.78 -15.69 0.31
CA ASP A 56 2.83 -15.69 1.33
C ASP A 56 3.36 -14.27 1.56
N ALA A 57 3.72 -13.56 0.49
CA ALA A 57 4.15 -12.17 0.61
C ALA A 57 3.06 -11.22 1.12
N TYR A 58 1.81 -11.41 0.69
CA TYR A 58 0.69 -10.59 1.12
C TYR A 58 0.39 -10.73 2.62
N GLU A 59 0.40 -11.97 3.13
CA GLU A 59 0.07 -12.30 4.51
C GLU A 59 1.23 -12.02 5.47
N HIS A 60 2.48 -11.97 4.97
CA HIS A 60 3.66 -11.53 5.72
C HIS A 60 3.80 -10.00 5.83
N ARG A 61 2.85 -9.21 5.32
CA ARG A 61 2.80 -7.78 5.64
C ARG A 61 2.43 -7.60 7.11
N TYR A 62 3.19 -6.76 7.81
CA TYR A 62 2.78 -6.31 9.13
C TYR A 62 1.43 -5.58 9.00
N THR A 63 0.48 -5.95 9.86
CA THR A 63 -0.83 -5.32 9.96
C THR A 63 -1.23 -5.17 11.42
N TRP A 64 -2.02 -4.15 11.72
CA TRP A 64 -2.74 -4.03 12.96
C TRP A 64 -3.77 -5.15 13.07
N ASN A 65 -3.77 -5.83 14.22
CA ASN A 65 -4.74 -6.88 14.51
C ASN A 65 -6.13 -6.30 14.82
N ILE A 66 -7.10 -7.18 15.04
CA ILE A 66 -8.50 -6.80 15.33
C ILE A 66 -8.64 -6.02 16.66
N ASP A 67 -7.68 -6.17 17.56
CA ASP A 67 -7.66 -5.51 18.87
C ASP A 67 -7.02 -4.11 18.83
N PHE A 68 -6.70 -3.59 17.64
CA PHE A 68 -6.09 -2.29 17.49
C PHE A 68 -6.97 -1.18 18.09
N PRO A 69 -6.50 -0.49 19.15
CA PRO A 69 -7.35 0.46 19.86
C PRO A 69 -7.48 1.79 19.13
N GLY A 70 -6.75 1.99 18.04
CA GLY A 70 -6.51 3.32 17.50
C GLY A 70 -5.45 4.09 18.30
N TYR A 71 -5.18 5.32 17.91
CA TYR A 71 -4.23 6.20 18.58
C TYR A 71 -4.61 7.67 18.42
N GLN A 72 -4.03 8.50 19.27
CA GLN A 72 -4.02 9.95 19.14
C GLN A 72 -2.58 10.46 19.04
N ALA A 73 -2.40 11.58 18.36
CA ALA A 73 -1.10 12.23 18.26
C ALA A 73 -1.26 13.74 18.05
N GLU A 74 -0.23 14.49 18.45
CA GLU A 74 0.02 15.81 17.90
C GLU A 74 0.58 15.64 16.49
N VAL A 75 0.15 16.47 15.53
CA VAL A 75 0.71 16.45 14.17
C VAL A 75 1.39 17.78 13.88
N SER A 76 2.59 17.71 13.30
CA SER A 76 3.26 18.85 12.69
C SER A 76 3.52 18.58 11.21
N VAL A 77 3.16 19.54 10.36
CA VAL A 77 3.30 19.42 8.91
C VAL A 77 4.14 20.56 8.38
N ARG A 78 5.23 20.22 7.69
CA ARG A 78 5.96 21.17 6.86
C ARG A 78 5.50 21.00 5.42
N TYR A 79 4.92 22.06 4.85
CA TYR A 79 4.47 22.10 3.46
C TYR A 79 4.64 23.51 2.88
N GLU A 80 5.16 23.62 1.66
CA GLU A 80 5.42 24.91 0.98
C GLU A 80 6.25 25.90 1.84
N GLY A 81 7.19 25.38 2.63
CA GLY A 81 8.04 26.19 3.52
C GLY A 81 7.34 26.68 4.81
N GLN A 82 6.05 26.41 4.97
CA GLN A 82 5.27 26.74 6.17
C GLN A 82 5.18 25.55 7.13
N LEU A 83 4.92 25.83 8.40
CA LEU A 83 4.72 24.84 9.45
C LEU A 83 3.30 24.95 10.00
N TYR A 84 2.61 23.82 10.05
CA TYR A 84 1.25 23.70 10.56
C TYR A 84 1.24 22.72 11.72
N HIS A 85 0.32 22.92 12.67
CA HIS A 85 0.16 22.08 13.85
C HIS A 85 -1.31 21.71 14.04
N GLY A 86 -1.56 20.52 14.56
CA GLY A 86 -2.90 20.06 14.88
C GLY A 86 -2.88 18.83 15.77
N LEU A 87 -4.04 18.19 15.89
CA LEU A 87 -4.21 16.91 16.55
C LEU A 87 -4.84 15.93 15.57
N VAL A 88 -4.49 14.66 15.70
CA VAL A 88 -5.10 13.59 14.93
C VAL A 88 -5.58 12.47 15.83
N HIS A 89 -6.71 11.87 15.47
CA HIS A 89 -7.20 10.63 16.06
C HIS A 89 -7.40 9.59 14.96
N VAL A 90 -6.88 8.39 15.18
CA VAL A 90 -7.31 7.17 14.49
C VAL A 90 -8.13 6.38 15.50
N LYS A 91 -9.42 6.19 15.23
CA LYS A 91 -10.34 5.49 16.14
C LYS A 91 -10.22 3.97 15.99
N PRO A 92 -10.77 3.16 16.92
CA PRO A 92 -10.77 1.70 16.81
C PRO A 92 -11.43 1.18 15.52
N ASP A 93 -12.43 1.90 15.00
CA ASP A 93 -13.10 1.62 13.73
C ASP A 93 -12.34 2.11 12.49
N LEU A 94 -11.11 2.59 12.69
CA LEU A 94 -10.21 3.14 11.67
C LEU A 94 -10.69 4.43 11.00
N THR A 95 -11.70 5.10 11.55
CA THR A 95 -12.04 6.47 11.12
C THR A 95 -11.05 7.48 11.69
N THR A 96 -10.85 8.59 10.96
CA THR A 96 -9.87 9.63 11.28
C THR A 96 -10.54 10.95 11.67
N ASP A 97 -9.96 11.66 12.63
CA ASP A 97 -10.23 13.08 12.87
C ASP A 97 -8.93 13.88 12.68
N VAL A 98 -9.00 15.00 11.96
CA VAL A 98 -7.93 16.01 11.88
C VAL A 98 -8.45 17.31 12.48
N ILE A 99 -7.82 17.75 13.56
CA ILE A 99 -8.33 18.82 14.43
C ILE A 99 -7.30 19.96 14.49
N ASN A 100 -7.78 21.19 14.54
CA ASN A 100 -6.98 22.41 14.72
C ASN A 100 -5.98 22.74 13.57
N ILE A 101 -6.24 22.29 12.34
CA ILE A 101 -5.52 22.75 11.14
C ILE A 101 -6.46 23.62 10.31
N GLU A 102 -6.28 24.94 10.33
CA GLU A 102 -7.17 25.89 9.63
C GLU A 102 -7.03 25.82 8.10
N ASN A 103 -5.82 25.57 7.60
CA ASN A 103 -5.59 25.40 6.17
C ASN A 103 -6.21 24.08 5.70
N ARG A 104 -7.29 24.18 4.92
CA ARG A 104 -8.06 23.01 4.45
C ARG A 104 -7.25 22.05 3.59
N ASP A 105 -6.34 22.55 2.76
CA ASP A 105 -5.51 21.71 1.90
C ASP A 105 -4.51 20.90 2.73
N VAL A 106 -3.97 21.50 3.80
CA VAL A 106 -3.08 20.82 4.75
C VAL A 106 -3.84 19.83 5.62
N ALA A 107 -5.05 20.17 6.06
CA ALA A 107 -5.90 19.24 6.80
C ALA A 107 -6.24 18.00 5.95
N GLN A 108 -6.58 18.20 4.67
CA GLN A 108 -6.81 17.12 3.71
C GLN A 108 -5.54 16.30 3.46
N LEU A 109 -4.36 16.95 3.39
CA LEU A 109 -3.09 16.26 3.25
C LEU A 109 -2.84 15.32 4.43
N VAL A 110 -3.02 15.79 5.66
CA VAL A 110 -2.87 14.96 6.87
C VAL A 110 -3.83 13.78 6.85
N ASP A 111 -5.10 14.04 6.55
CA ASP A 111 -6.13 13.00 6.48
C ASP A 111 -5.76 11.93 5.44
N SER A 112 -5.36 12.34 4.22
CA SER A 112 -4.89 11.43 3.19
C SER A 112 -3.68 10.60 3.67
N GLN A 113 -2.73 11.18 4.41
CA GLN A 113 -1.59 10.40 4.94
C GLN A 113 -2.00 9.38 6.02
N LEU A 114 -2.96 9.72 6.89
CA LEU A 114 -3.52 8.79 7.87
C LEU A 114 -4.22 7.64 7.15
N GLN A 115 -5.09 7.95 6.18
CA GLN A 115 -5.83 6.95 5.42
C GLN A 115 -4.90 6.02 4.63
N MET A 116 -3.78 6.53 4.13
CA MET A 116 -2.74 5.70 3.52
C MET A 116 -2.13 4.70 4.50
N SER A 117 -1.80 5.17 5.72
CA SER A 117 -1.25 4.30 6.76
C SER A 117 -2.27 3.23 7.17
N ILE A 118 -3.52 3.63 7.42
CA ILE A 118 -4.63 2.73 7.75
C ILE A 118 -4.83 1.69 6.66
N THR A 119 -4.84 2.10 5.40
CA THR A 119 -5.07 1.23 4.25
C THR A 119 -4.05 0.10 4.15
N HIS A 120 -2.78 0.40 4.39
CA HIS A 120 -1.71 -0.58 4.30
C HIS A 120 -1.53 -1.41 5.57
N LEU A 121 -1.87 -0.84 6.72
CA LEU A 121 -1.70 -1.48 8.02
C LEU A 121 -2.97 -2.18 8.51
N LYS A 122 -4.16 -1.93 7.97
CA LYS A 122 -5.35 -2.69 8.34
C LYS A 122 -5.22 -4.15 7.88
N ARG A 123 -5.54 -5.08 8.77
CA ARG A 123 -5.61 -6.49 8.41
C ARG A 123 -6.85 -6.76 7.58
N VAL A 124 -6.68 -7.44 6.45
CA VAL A 124 -7.75 -8.01 5.66
C VAL A 124 -7.26 -9.38 5.18
N PRO A 125 -8.05 -10.46 5.37
CA PRO A 125 -7.67 -11.79 4.92
C PRO A 125 -7.44 -11.86 3.42
N PHE A 126 -6.47 -12.67 2.99
CA PHE A 126 -6.19 -12.88 1.57
C PHE A 126 -7.43 -13.34 0.81
N ALA A 127 -8.16 -14.32 1.36
CA ALA A 127 -9.39 -14.86 0.76
C ALA A 127 -10.48 -13.79 0.58
N GLU A 128 -10.60 -12.84 1.50
CA GLU A 128 -11.59 -11.75 1.36
C GLU A 128 -11.23 -10.83 0.19
N ARG A 129 -9.95 -10.46 0.07
CA ARG A 129 -9.48 -9.51 -0.95
C ARG A 129 -9.28 -10.13 -2.33
N HIS A 130 -8.86 -11.39 -2.41
CA HIS A 130 -8.39 -12.00 -3.66
C HIS A 130 -9.18 -13.24 -4.09
N GLN A 131 -10.36 -13.51 -3.52
CA GLN A 131 -11.19 -14.67 -3.90
C GLN A 131 -11.57 -14.76 -5.38
N GLN A 132 -11.70 -13.63 -6.09
CA GLN A 132 -12.08 -13.59 -7.51
C GLN A 132 -10.86 -13.52 -8.44
N HIS A 133 -9.64 -13.48 -7.90
CA HIS A 133 -8.43 -13.26 -8.68
C HIS A 133 -7.70 -14.56 -9.00
N GLN A 134 -7.08 -14.59 -10.19
CA GLN A 134 -6.12 -15.62 -10.58
C GLN A 134 -4.72 -15.02 -10.62
N PHE A 135 -3.71 -15.86 -10.39
CA PHE A 135 -2.32 -15.43 -10.32
C PHE A 135 -1.47 -16.30 -11.24
N GLU A 136 -0.78 -15.66 -12.18
CA GLU A 136 0.08 -16.31 -13.15
C GLU A 136 1.52 -15.83 -12.99
N ARG A 137 2.47 -16.77 -13.00
CA ARG A 137 3.88 -16.43 -13.06
C ARG A 137 4.21 -16.05 -14.50
N VAL A 138 4.69 -14.82 -14.70
CA VAL A 138 5.03 -14.30 -16.03
C VAL A 138 6.54 -14.18 -16.25
N GLY A 139 7.34 -14.26 -15.19
CA GLY A 139 8.80 -14.19 -15.31
C GLY A 139 9.54 -14.17 -13.98
N GLU A 140 10.82 -13.87 -14.07
CA GLU A 140 11.71 -13.56 -12.97
C GLU A 140 12.67 -12.46 -13.44
N ASP A 141 12.93 -11.47 -12.59
CA ASP A 141 13.87 -10.40 -12.93
C ASP A 141 15.31 -10.71 -12.52
N GLU A 142 16.24 -9.83 -12.91
CA GLU A 142 17.67 -9.99 -12.65
C GLU A 142 18.03 -10.06 -11.16
N THR A 143 17.12 -9.64 -10.27
CA THR A 143 17.31 -9.73 -8.82
C THR A 143 16.81 -11.04 -8.23
N GLY A 144 16.18 -11.90 -9.03
CA GLY A 144 15.50 -13.12 -8.60
C GLY A 144 14.09 -12.86 -8.04
N ALA A 145 13.50 -11.69 -8.29
CA ALA A 145 12.11 -11.44 -7.92
C ALA A 145 11.18 -12.12 -8.93
N THR A 146 10.21 -12.90 -8.45
CA THR A 146 9.21 -13.53 -9.30
C THR A 146 8.21 -12.48 -9.78
N GLU A 147 7.98 -12.42 -11.09
CA GLU A 147 6.99 -11.55 -11.71
C GLU A 147 5.65 -12.29 -11.80
N ILE A 148 4.61 -11.68 -11.24
CA ILE A 148 3.27 -12.27 -11.08
C ILE A 148 2.24 -11.32 -11.68
N GLN A 149 1.41 -11.84 -12.59
CA GLN A 149 0.22 -11.15 -13.10
C GLN A 149 -1.00 -11.61 -12.31
N GLN A 150 -1.79 -10.65 -11.81
CA GLN A 150 -3.10 -10.88 -11.23
C GLN A 150 -4.18 -10.57 -12.26
N LEU A 151 -5.06 -11.54 -12.49
CA LEU A 151 -6.19 -11.48 -13.41
C LEU A 151 -7.51 -11.46 -12.64
N GLY A 152 -8.58 -10.89 -13.22
CA GLY A 152 -9.94 -10.96 -12.68
C GLY A 152 -10.61 -9.62 -12.34
N ASP A 153 -9.90 -8.51 -12.49
CA ASP A 153 -10.44 -7.14 -12.42
C ASP A 153 -10.49 -6.50 -13.83
N ASP A 154 -11.20 -5.38 -14.00
CA ASP A 154 -11.11 -4.53 -15.22
C ASP A 154 -9.72 -3.90 -15.43
N SER A 155 -8.80 -4.11 -14.48
CA SER A 155 -7.40 -3.65 -14.51
C SER A 155 -6.46 -4.79 -14.13
N ASP A 156 -5.67 -5.28 -15.09
CA ASP A 156 -4.59 -6.22 -14.80
C ASP A 156 -3.56 -5.58 -13.87
N SER A 157 -3.23 -6.27 -12.77
CA SER A 157 -2.20 -5.83 -11.82
C SER A 157 -0.98 -6.73 -11.96
N HIS A 158 0.20 -6.13 -11.97
CA HIS A 158 1.46 -6.85 -12.05
C HIS A 158 2.26 -6.61 -10.76
N TYR A 159 2.86 -7.68 -10.26
CA TYR A 159 3.60 -7.68 -9.01
C TYR A 159 4.99 -8.25 -9.22
N LYS A 160 5.93 -7.77 -8.42
CA LYS A 160 7.21 -8.45 -8.19
C LYS A 160 7.27 -8.88 -6.75
N VAL A 161 7.51 -10.17 -6.52
CA VAL A 161 7.59 -10.76 -5.19
C VAL A 161 8.96 -11.37 -4.96
N LYS A 162 9.55 -11.08 -3.80
CA LYS A 162 10.84 -11.65 -3.39
C LYS A 162 10.95 -11.68 -1.88
N ASP A 163 11.51 -12.76 -1.33
CA ASP A 163 11.79 -12.92 0.10
C ASP A 163 10.54 -12.69 0.98
N GLN A 164 9.37 -13.19 0.55
CA GLN A 164 8.07 -12.98 1.22
C GLN A 164 7.66 -11.51 1.33
N GLU A 165 8.14 -10.65 0.41
CA GLU A 165 7.72 -9.26 0.31
C GLU A 165 7.27 -8.93 -1.11
N ILE A 166 6.23 -8.12 -1.21
CA ILE A 166 5.86 -7.45 -2.45
C ILE A 166 6.86 -6.32 -2.68
N LYS A 167 7.72 -6.49 -3.69
CA LYS A 167 8.77 -5.53 -4.07
C LYS A 167 8.29 -4.50 -5.07
N GLN A 168 7.32 -4.85 -5.91
CA GLN A 168 6.73 -3.91 -6.85
C GLN A 168 5.24 -4.18 -7.03
N VAL A 169 4.49 -3.11 -7.26
CA VAL A 169 3.10 -3.15 -7.73
C VAL A 169 3.02 -2.27 -8.98
N ASN A 170 2.35 -2.74 -10.02
CA ASN A 170 2.00 -1.95 -11.19
C ASN A 170 0.50 -2.17 -11.49
N ARG A 171 -0.27 -1.09 -11.56
CA ARG A 171 -1.72 -1.14 -11.78
C ARG A 171 -2.15 0.00 -12.70
N VAL A 172 -3.10 -0.31 -13.58
CA VAL A 172 -3.79 0.70 -14.38
C VAL A 172 -5.07 1.14 -13.67
N LEU A 173 -5.29 2.44 -13.56
CA LEU A 173 -6.44 3.08 -12.91
C LEU A 173 -7.01 4.13 -13.89
N GLY A 174 -7.95 3.71 -14.73
CA GLY A 174 -8.45 4.55 -15.82
C GLY A 174 -7.34 4.92 -16.80
N ASP A 175 -7.14 6.20 -17.06
CA ASP A 175 -6.11 6.72 -17.98
C ASP A 175 -4.71 6.83 -17.32
N VAL A 176 -4.54 6.42 -16.06
CA VAL A 176 -3.29 6.53 -15.31
C VAL A 176 -2.75 5.15 -14.91
N ALA A 177 -1.49 4.86 -15.22
CA ALA A 177 -0.76 3.73 -14.68
C ALA A 177 0.04 4.15 -13.44
N VAL A 178 -0.04 3.36 -12.37
CA VAL A 178 0.69 3.56 -11.12
C VAL A 178 1.65 2.41 -10.91
N LYS A 179 2.94 2.73 -10.76
CA LYS A 179 3.98 1.78 -10.35
C LYS A 179 4.53 2.18 -8.99
N VAL A 180 4.56 1.24 -8.05
CA VAL A 180 5.16 1.40 -6.73
C VAL A 180 6.33 0.45 -6.58
N ASP A 181 7.53 0.99 -6.39
CA ASP A 181 8.76 0.24 -6.12
C ASP A 181 9.08 0.30 -4.62
N THR A 182 9.10 -0.84 -3.93
CA THR A 182 9.52 -0.94 -2.53
C THR A 182 11.04 -1.04 -2.46
N LEU A 183 11.68 0.02 -1.97
CA LEU A 183 13.13 0.18 -1.91
C LEU A 183 13.73 -0.20 -0.56
N GLY A 184 12.91 -0.29 0.48
CA GLY A 184 13.34 -0.63 1.82
C GLY A 184 12.16 -0.97 2.72
N SER A 185 12.41 -1.89 3.65
CA SER A 185 11.45 -2.37 4.64
C SER A 185 12.16 -2.64 5.96
N ILE A 186 11.40 -2.68 7.05
CA ILE A 186 11.84 -3.27 8.32
C ILE A 186 11.14 -4.61 8.52
N ARG A 187 11.86 -5.55 9.14
CA ARG A 187 11.29 -6.83 9.58
C ARG A 187 10.88 -6.71 11.03
N THR A 188 9.65 -7.13 11.31
CA THR A 188 9.08 -7.27 12.65
C THR A 188 8.79 -8.76 12.89
N PRO A 189 8.61 -9.20 14.13
CA PRO A 189 8.15 -10.56 14.41
C PRO A 189 6.82 -10.92 13.72
N GLU A 190 5.97 -9.92 13.45
CA GLU A 190 4.63 -10.09 12.89
C GLU A 190 4.54 -9.83 11.37
N GLY A 191 5.68 -9.56 10.70
CA GLY A 191 5.72 -9.30 9.25
C GLY A 191 6.68 -8.18 8.84
N TYR A 192 6.64 -7.78 7.57
CA TYR A 192 7.44 -6.67 7.04
C TYR A 192 6.63 -5.37 6.95
N LEU A 193 7.31 -4.24 7.13
CA LEU A 193 6.78 -2.89 6.96
C LEU A 193 7.61 -2.14 5.91
N PRO A 194 7.03 -1.73 4.78
CA PRO A 194 7.70 -0.82 3.85
C PRO A 194 8.06 0.50 4.54
N THR A 195 9.30 0.94 4.40
CA THR A 195 9.80 2.21 4.95
C THR A 195 10.34 3.14 3.89
N ARG A 196 10.64 2.63 2.70
CA ARG A 196 11.09 3.43 1.56
C ARG A 196 10.45 2.90 0.31
N PHE A 197 9.74 3.76 -0.40
CA PHE A 197 9.13 3.37 -1.66
C PHE A 197 9.06 4.56 -2.61
N GLN A 198 9.00 4.22 -3.89
CA GLN A 198 8.88 5.18 -4.97
C GLN A 198 7.59 4.92 -5.72
N VAL A 199 6.83 5.97 -5.98
CA VAL A 199 5.60 5.90 -6.77
C VAL A 199 5.86 6.62 -8.08
N THR A 200 5.44 6.02 -9.20
CA THR A 200 5.49 6.64 -10.52
C THR A 200 4.12 6.57 -11.15
N PHE A 201 3.58 7.73 -11.51
CA PHE A 201 2.34 7.87 -12.25
C PHE A 201 2.66 8.13 -13.72
N LYS A 202 2.00 7.42 -14.62
CA LYS A 202 2.15 7.58 -16.07
C LYS A 202 0.81 7.71 -16.76
N ASP A 203 0.76 8.51 -17.81
CA ASP A 203 -0.36 8.48 -18.75
C ASP A 203 -0.32 7.16 -19.53
N VAL A 204 -1.43 6.43 -19.55
CA VAL A 204 -1.51 5.11 -20.20
C VAL A 204 -1.38 5.21 -21.72
N GLN A 205 -1.86 6.29 -22.32
CA GLN A 205 -1.92 6.47 -23.77
C GLN A 205 -0.57 6.91 -24.34
N THR A 206 0.09 7.86 -23.66
CA THR A 206 1.36 8.45 -24.12
C THR A 206 2.58 7.80 -23.51
N GLY A 207 2.44 7.17 -22.33
CA GLY A 207 3.55 6.64 -21.53
C GLY A 207 4.33 7.72 -20.78
N GLU A 208 3.93 8.98 -20.85
CA GLU A 208 4.58 10.12 -20.18
C GLU A 208 4.49 9.97 -18.66
N VAL A 209 5.60 10.26 -17.96
CA VAL A 209 5.62 10.33 -16.50
C VAL A 209 4.91 11.61 -16.05
N LEU A 210 3.80 11.44 -15.35
CA LEU A 210 2.98 12.54 -14.83
C LEU A 210 3.51 13.07 -13.49
N GLU A 211 3.93 12.17 -12.62
CA GLU A 211 4.40 12.47 -11.26
C GLU A 211 5.25 11.30 -10.74
N GLN A 212 6.24 11.61 -9.91
CA GLN A 212 7.04 10.62 -9.21
C GLN A 212 7.34 11.06 -7.77
N ASP A 213 7.17 10.12 -6.85
CA ASP A 213 7.33 10.34 -5.42
C ASP A 213 8.48 9.49 -4.86
N ASP A 214 9.28 10.04 -3.95
CA ASP A 214 10.13 9.28 -3.01
C ASP A 214 9.56 9.47 -1.60
N VAL A 215 9.03 8.39 -1.04
CA VAL A 215 8.44 8.38 0.29
C VAL A 215 9.35 7.64 1.26
N ARG A 216 9.53 8.24 2.44
CA ARG A 216 10.26 7.61 3.55
C ARG A 216 9.40 7.66 4.81
N ASP A 217 9.13 6.49 5.33
CA ASP A 217 8.35 6.29 6.54
C ASP A 217 9.24 5.86 7.69
N PHE A 218 8.93 6.40 8.86
CA PHE A 218 9.59 6.08 10.11
C PHE A 218 8.52 5.59 11.08
N TYR A 219 8.73 4.37 11.57
CA TYR A 219 7.82 3.72 12.50
C TYR A 219 8.51 3.54 13.86
N GLU A 220 7.73 3.71 14.92
CA GLU A 220 8.13 3.36 16.28
C GLU A 220 7.20 2.30 16.84
N LYS A 221 7.74 1.40 17.67
CA LYS A 221 6.94 0.43 18.42
C LYS A 221 6.40 1.10 19.68
N ILE A 222 5.10 1.38 19.69
CA ILE A 222 4.38 2.04 20.78
C ILE A 222 3.33 1.06 21.31
N GLY A 223 3.52 0.59 22.55
CA GLY A 223 2.79 -0.55 23.08
C GLY A 223 3.05 -1.79 22.21
N SER A 224 1.96 -2.42 21.74
CA SER A 224 2.04 -3.61 20.87
C SER A 224 2.16 -3.30 19.38
N TYR A 225 2.11 -2.02 18.98
CA TYR A 225 1.94 -1.65 17.57
C TYR A 225 3.10 -0.81 17.06
N TYR A 226 3.53 -1.07 15.83
CA TYR A 226 4.31 -0.13 15.04
C TYR A 226 3.38 0.95 14.47
N LEU A 227 3.68 2.21 14.80
CA LEU A 227 2.93 3.39 14.38
C LEU A 227 3.84 4.36 13.64
N LEU A 228 3.31 4.99 12.59
CA LEU A 228 4.03 5.99 11.81
C LEU A 228 4.26 7.23 12.68
N THR A 229 5.52 7.63 12.88
CA THR A 229 5.88 8.84 13.64
C THR A 229 6.41 9.95 12.75
N ASN A 230 6.90 9.62 11.55
CA ASN A 230 7.32 10.60 10.57
C ASN A 230 7.16 10.04 9.16
N ARG A 231 6.73 10.90 8.23
CA ARG A 231 6.73 10.65 6.79
C ARG A 231 7.35 11.83 6.07
N GLU A 232 8.32 11.52 5.22
CA GLU A 232 8.92 12.46 4.30
C GLU A 232 8.50 12.13 2.87
N ILE A 233 8.07 13.13 2.13
CA ILE A 233 7.68 12.98 0.73
C ILE A 233 8.44 13.98 -0.13
N ARG A 234 9.04 13.48 -1.21
CA ARG A 234 9.68 14.27 -2.25
C ARG A 234 8.94 14.00 -3.55
N PHE A 235 8.41 15.04 -4.20
CA PHE A 235 7.70 14.94 -5.48
C PHE A 235 8.57 15.49 -6.61
N GLY A 236 8.48 14.96 -7.81
CA GLY A 236 9.21 15.49 -8.97
C GLY A 236 8.94 14.71 -10.24
N LEU A 237 9.43 15.22 -11.36
CA LEU A 237 9.57 14.46 -12.61
C LEU A 237 10.98 13.83 -12.64
N GLU A 238 11.28 13.01 -13.66
CA GLU A 238 12.50 12.20 -13.78
C GLU A 238 13.83 12.88 -13.34
N GLU A 239 14.82 12.06 -12.94
CA GLU A 239 16.10 12.37 -12.28
C GLU A 239 16.07 12.73 -10.77
N GLY A 240 15.11 12.14 -10.06
CA GLY A 240 15.32 11.76 -8.67
C GLY A 240 14.75 12.75 -7.66
N PRO A 241 13.42 12.77 -7.45
CA PRO A 241 12.85 13.30 -6.21
C PRO A 241 13.62 12.78 -5.00
N ARG A 242 14.07 11.52 -5.03
CA ARG A 242 14.96 10.89 -4.04
C ARG A 242 16.29 11.62 -3.77
N LEU A 243 16.84 12.32 -4.76
CA LEU A 243 18.09 13.09 -4.66
C LEU A 243 17.89 14.47 -4.03
N LYS A 244 16.64 14.95 -3.90
CA LYS A 244 16.38 16.21 -3.20
C LYS A 244 16.89 16.12 -1.75
N PRO A 245 17.72 17.09 -1.31
CA PRO A 245 18.31 17.06 0.02
C PRO A 245 17.25 17.19 1.12
N LEU A 246 16.16 17.91 0.83
CA LEU A 246 15.06 18.13 1.75
C LEU A 246 13.75 17.59 1.13
N PRO A 247 12.85 17.05 1.97
CA PRO A 247 11.51 16.70 1.53
C PRO A 247 10.66 17.93 1.19
N ASP A 248 9.75 17.78 0.25
CA ASP A 248 8.75 18.80 -0.08
C ASP A 248 7.63 18.83 0.97
N VAL A 249 7.30 17.66 1.54
CA VAL A 249 6.37 17.48 2.64
C VAL A 249 7.02 16.68 3.76
N THR A 250 6.86 17.14 5.00
CA THR A 250 7.12 16.33 6.20
C THR A 250 5.87 16.30 7.06
N VAL A 251 5.38 15.11 7.39
CA VAL A 251 4.29 14.92 8.36
C VAL A 251 4.87 14.16 9.54
N ARG A 252 4.88 14.79 10.71
CA ARG A 252 5.40 14.20 11.94
C ARG A 252 4.27 14.06 12.95
N PHE A 253 4.17 12.87 13.53
CA PHE A 253 3.25 12.54 14.60
C PHE A 253 4.04 12.47 15.90
N ASP A 254 3.81 13.46 16.76
CA ASP A 254 4.44 13.61 18.06
C ASP A 254 3.51 13.13 19.18
N SER A 255 4.08 12.77 20.32
CA SER A 255 3.32 12.35 21.50
C SER A 255 2.29 11.25 21.21
N VAL A 256 2.61 10.33 20.30
CA VAL A 256 1.71 9.27 19.83
C VAL A 256 1.34 8.35 21.00
N GLN A 257 0.04 8.20 21.25
CA GLN A 257 -0.50 7.42 22.35
C GLN A 257 -1.64 6.52 21.85
N PRO A 258 -1.59 5.20 22.10
CA PRO A 258 -2.73 4.31 21.86
C PRO A 258 -3.94 4.80 22.66
N LEU A 259 -5.14 4.68 22.08
CA LEU A 259 -6.36 5.00 22.83
C LEU A 259 -6.57 3.94 23.94
N PRO A 260 -7.23 4.32 25.05
CA PRO A 260 -7.58 3.35 26.09
C PRO A 260 -8.49 2.25 25.52
N ILE A 261 -8.21 1.00 25.87
CA ILE A 261 -9.12 -0.11 25.59
C ILE A 261 -10.29 0.03 26.57
N ILE A 262 -11.51 0.21 26.03
CA ILE A 262 -12.76 0.36 26.81
C ILE A 262 -13.38 -1.03 27.03
#